data_AF-A0AA39MED0-F1
#
_entry.id   AF-A0AA39MED0-F1
#
_cell.length_a   1.000
_cell.length_b   1.000
_cell.length_c   1.000
_cell.angle_alpha   90.00
_cell.angle_beta   90.00
_cell.angle_gamma   90.00
#
_symmetry.space_group_name_H-M   'P 1'
#
loop_
_entity.id
_entity.type
_entity.pdbx_description
1 polymer ?
#
loop_
_entity_poly.entity_id
_entity_poly.type
_entity_poly.pdbx_seq_one_letter_code
_entity_poly.pdbx_strand_id
1 'polypeptide(L)'
;MFDSYSKYVSLGEGGLPCNAIGWVLSTLLKPFGRKMEYDQDSNIDTWLGEIPERRDARPPLGWHPIPHRQLAQPPDDAMKKKLQVLFDSIGKKNSTLVESRVSPHEGHGTYLAYTFILPSLPHMNHIHTPDRSLHVVLAPQDCKQVIEKGWGERHPFSGARRVISLPKEYLMIYGPRDDEELAIIERILKADVGHMTNNREVI
;
A
#
# COMPACT_ATOMS: atom_id res chain seq x y z
N MET A 1 1.48 -1.81 28.66
CA MET A 1 0.64 -2.92 28.13
C MET A 1 -0.73 -2.39 27.69
N PHE A 2 -1.50 -1.74 28.57
CA PHE A 2 -2.82 -1.16 28.22
C PHE A 2 -2.77 -0.13 27.08
N ASP A 3 -1.82 0.81 27.12
CA ASP A 3 -1.65 1.83 26.05
C ASP A 3 -1.36 1.22 24.66
N SER A 4 -0.54 0.18 24.59
CA SER A 4 -0.26 -0.52 23.32
C SER A 4 -1.48 -1.28 22.80
N TYR A 5 -2.26 -1.90 23.70
CA TYR A 5 -3.50 -2.56 23.32
C TYR A 5 -4.56 -1.57 22.82
N SER A 6 -4.78 -0.46 23.53
CA SER A 6 -5.71 0.59 23.10
C SER A 6 -5.30 1.17 21.73
N LYS A 7 -4.01 1.41 21.52
CA LYS A 7 -3.48 1.85 20.22
C LYS A 7 -3.76 0.82 19.12
N TYR A 8 -3.55 -0.47 19.38
CA TYR A 8 -3.87 -1.53 18.43
C TYR A 8 -5.36 -1.55 18.07
N VAL A 9 -6.25 -1.52 19.05
CA VAL A 9 -7.70 -1.51 18.80
C VAL A 9 -8.13 -0.27 18.02
N SER A 10 -7.49 0.89 18.25
CA SER A 10 -7.79 2.13 17.52
C SER A 10 -7.42 2.08 16.03
N LEU A 11 -6.59 1.14 15.61
CA LEU A 11 -6.25 0.94 14.19
C LEU A 11 -7.41 0.32 13.39
N GLY A 12 -8.44 -0.19 14.08
CA GLY A 12 -9.60 -0.83 13.50
C GLY A 12 -9.34 -2.25 13.00
N GLU A 13 -10.27 -2.75 12.19
CA GLU A 13 -10.13 -4.06 11.54
C GLU A 13 -8.93 -4.09 10.59
N GLY A 14 -8.46 -5.29 10.27
CA GLY A 14 -7.31 -5.52 9.41
C GLY A 14 -7.07 -7.01 9.22
N GLY A 15 -5.91 -7.37 8.66
CA GLY A 15 -5.52 -8.78 8.47
C GLY A 15 -5.38 -9.62 9.75
N LEU A 16 -5.54 -9.03 10.95
CA LEU A 16 -5.59 -9.71 12.25
C LEU A 16 -6.85 -9.28 13.03
N PRO A 17 -7.38 -10.14 13.92
CA PRO A 17 -8.55 -9.80 14.72
C PRO A 17 -8.36 -8.52 15.56
N CYS A 18 -9.37 -7.65 15.62
CA CYS A 18 -9.34 -6.43 16.43
C CYS A 18 -9.66 -6.73 17.91
N ASN A 19 -8.82 -7.55 18.56
CA ASN A 19 -8.94 -7.93 19.96
C ASN A 19 -7.57 -8.28 20.56
N ALA A 20 -7.55 -8.74 21.81
CA ALA A 20 -6.30 -9.05 22.53
C ALA A 20 -5.45 -10.12 21.82
N ILE A 21 -6.06 -11.10 21.15
CA ILE A 21 -5.34 -12.14 20.41
C ILE A 21 -4.60 -11.53 19.23
N GLY A 22 -5.28 -10.70 18.43
CA GLY A 22 -4.64 -10.03 17.30
C GLY A 22 -3.54 -9.06 17.75
N TRP A 23 -3.72 -8.36 18.88
CA TRP A 23 -2.68 -7.51 19.46
C TRP A 23 -1.41 -8.30 19.81
N VAL A 24 -1.55 -9.46 20.45
CA VAL A 24 -0.41 -10.34 20.77
C VAL A 24 0.27 -10.82 19.50
N LEU A 25 -0.49 -11.33 18.53
CA LEU A 25 0.05 -11.81 17.25
C LEU A 25 0.81 -10.70 16.51
N SER A 26 0.21 -9.52 16.39
CA SER A 26 0.82 -8.35 15.76
C SER A 26 2.14 -7.95 16.44
N THR A 27 2.17 -8.00 17.78
CA THR A 27 3.36 -7.69 18.58
C THR A 27 4.46 -8.73 18.35
N LEU A 28 4.12 -10.01 18.29
CA LEU A 28 5.06 -11.10 18.04
C LEU A 28 5.62 -11.08 16.61
N LEU A 29 4.89 -10.52 15.65
CA LEU A 29 5.35 -10.39 14.27
C LEU A 29 6.42 -9.31 14.08
N LYS A 30 6.48 -8.30 14.97
CA LYS A 30 7.36 -7.13 14.82
C LYS A 30 8.85 -7.44 14.61
N PRO A 31 9.50 -8.38 15.33
CA PRO A 31 10.91 -8.69 15.13
C PRO A 31 11.24 -9.27 13.75
N PHE A 32 10.23 -9.74 13.01
CA PHE A 32 10.42 -10.34 11.69
C PHE A 32 10.36 -9.31 10.54
N GLY A 33 10.18 -8.03 10.86
CA GLY A 33 10.24 -6.96 9.86
C GLY A 33 11.64 -6.86 9.24
N ARG A 34 11.72 -6.47 7.97
CA ARG A 34 12.99 -6.33 7.24
C ARG A 34 13.24 -4.90 6.81
N LYS A 35 14.48 -4.43 7.07
CA LYS A 35 15.05 -3.26 6.39
C LYS A 35 15.70 -3.75 5.10
N MET A 36 15.41 -3.10 3.97
CA MET A 36 16.12 -3.32 2.72
C MET A 36 16.29 -1.99 1.99
N GLU A 37 17.36 -1.92 1.22
CA GLU A 37 17.70 -0.81 0.34
C GLU A 37 17.48 -1.27 -1.11
N TYR A 38 16.96 -0.39 -1.96
CA TYR A 38 16.74 -0.66 -3.38
C TYR A 38 17.94 -0.23 -4.25
N ASP A 39 18.95 0.44 -3.67
CA ASP A 39 20.11 0.99 -4.38
C ASP A 39 20.96 -0.05 -5.10
N GLN A 40 20.95 -1.29 -4.61
CA GLN A 40 21.75 -2.39 -5.13
C GLN A 40 20.93 -3.35 -6.01
N ASP A 41 19.70 -2.98 -6.37
CA ASP A 41 18.86 -3.82 -7.21
C ASP A 41 19.37 -3.82 -8.66
N SER A 42 19.56 -5.01 -9.23
CA SER A 42 19.97 -5.16 -10.63
C SER A 42 18.88 -4.71 -11.61
N ASN A 43 17.62 -4.67 -11.16
CA ASN A 43 16.52 -4.17 -11.97
C ASN A 43 16.51 -2.62 -11.91
N ILE A 44 16.83 -2.02 -13.05
CA ILE A 44 16.84 -0.56 -13.26
C ILE A 44 15.58 -0.06 -13.98
N ASP A 45 14.62 -0.94 -14.28
CA ASP A 45 13.38 -0.55 -14.93
C ASP A 45 12.60 0.42 -14.04
N THR A 46 12.04 1.44 -14.68
CA THR A 46 11.11 2.39 -14.07
C THR A 46 9.82 2.40 -14.87
N TRP A 47 8.70 2.45 -14.18
CA TRP A 47 7.33 2.60 -14.69
C TRP A 47 6.73 3.93 -14.27
N LEU A 48 7.36 4.59 -13.28
CA LEU A 48 6.99 5.88 -12.76
C LEU A 48 7.98 6.96 -13.23
N GLY A 49 7.53 7.83 -14.13
CA GLY A 49 8.30 9.05 -14.44
C GLY A 49 8.48 9.95 -13.21
N GLU A 50 9.37 10.94 -13.30
CA GLU A 50 9.78 11.77 -12.16
C GLU A 50 8.61 12.42 -11.39
N ILE A 51 8.55 12.20 -10.07
CA ILE A 51 7.55 12.77 -9.17
C ILE A 51 8.16 13.86 -8.28
N PRO A 52 7.37 14.90 -7.93
CA PRO A 52 7.83 15.94 -7.02
C PRO A 52 7.98 15.40 -5.60
N GLU A 53 8.68 16.15 -4.74
CA GLU A 53 8.68 15.87 -3.30
C GLU A 53 7.30 16.12 -2.71
N ARG A 54 6.85 15.21 -1.84
CA ARG A 54 5.60 15.37 -1.12
C ARG A 54 5.75 16.53 -0.13
N ARG A 55 4.73 17.38 -0.05
CA ARG A 55 4.71 18.52 0.89
C ARG A 55 4.65 18.02 2.33
N ASP A 56 5.26 18.77 3.24
CA ASP A 56 5.29 18.54 4.69
C ASP A 56 6.00 17.25 5.13
N ALA A 57 6.10 17.08 6.45
CA ALA A 57 6.66 15.87 7.04
C ALA A 57 5.78 14.64 6.77
N ARG A 58 6.43 13.48 6.71
CA ARG A 58 5.75 12.19 6.57
C ARG A 58 4.77 11.95 7.73
N PRO A 59 3.57 11.44 7.46
CA PRO A 59 2.63 11.10 8.52
C PRO A 59 3.18 9.92 9.33
N PRO A 60 3.04 9.94 10.66
CA PRO A 60 3.45 8.83 11.51
C PRO A 60 2.62 7.58 11.20
N LEU A 61 3.27 6.42 11.34
CA LEU A 61 2.65 5.11 11.16
C LEU A 61 2.33 4.43 12.49
N GLY A 62 1.37 3.50 12.42
CA GLY A 62 1.04 2.58 13.50
C GLY A 62 2.28 1.83 14.02
N TRP A 63 2.36 1.65 15.34
CA TRP A 63 3.46 0.89 15.95
C TRP A 63 3.47 -0.60 15.54
N HIS A 64 2.30 -1.09 15.16
CA HIS A 64 2.00 -2.47 14.78
C HIS A 64 2.23 -2.64 13.28
N PRO A 65 2.94 -3.70 12.85
CA PRO A 65 3.16 -3.94 11.43
C PRO A 65 1.88 -4.43 10.72
N ILE A 66 0.96 -5.06 11.45
CA ILE A 66 -0.38 -5.44 10.98
C ILE A 66 -1.39 -5.15 12.11
N PRO A 67 -2.48 -4.41 11.86
CA PRO A 67 -2.74 -3.65 10.63
C PRO A 67 -1.72 -2.53 10.44
N HIS A 68 -1.28 -2.34 9.20
CA HIS A 68 -0.39 -1.25 8.83
C HIS A 68 -1.24 -0.01 8.54
N ARG A 69 -1.01 1.10 9.26
CA ARG A 69 -1.90 2.27 9.20
C ARG A 69 -1.13 3.58 9.23
N GLN A 70 -1.59 4.53 8.44
CA GLN A 70 -1.26 5.94 8.56
C GLN A 70 -2.08 6.55 9.71
N LEU A 71 -1.44 7.31 10.61
CA LEU A 71 -2.09 7.84 11.82
C LEU A 71 -2.48 9.32 11.74
N ALA A 72 -1.94 10.07 10.77
CA ALA A 72 -2.22 11.48 10.61
C ALA A 72 -2.32 11.85 9.13
N GLN A 73 -2.81 13.06 8.85
CA GLN A 73 -3.04 13.55 7.49
C GLN A 73 -3.98 12.66 6.63
N PRO A 74 -5.05 12.03 7.18
CA PRO A 74 -5.97 11.28 6.33
C PRO A 74 -6.74 12.25 5.40
N PRO A 75 -7.16 11.80 4.20
CA PRO A 75 -8.07 12.55 3.35
C PRO A 75 -9.37 12.91 4.08
N ASP A 76 -9.96 14.03 3.69
CA ASP A 76 -11.35 14.34 4.03
C ASP A 76 -12.34 13.46 3.25
N ASP A 77 -13.63 13.47 3.59
CA ASP A 77 -14.61 12.57 2.98
C ASP A 77 -14.82 12.81 1.48
N ALA A 78 -14.59 14.04 0.99
CA ALA A 78 -14.66 14.33 -0.44
C ALA A 78 -13.49 13.67 -1.18
N MET A 79 -12.28 13.76 -0.61
CA MET A 79 -11.07 13.17 -1.15
C MET A 79 -11.09 11.64 -1.06
N LYS A 80 -11.63 11.06 0.02
CA LYS A 80 -11.86 9.61 0.12
C LYS A 80 -12.70 9.09 -1.05
N LYS A 81 -13.76 9.81 -1.42
CA LYS A 81 -14.62 9.46 -2.57
C LYS A 81 -13.87 9.59 -3.89
N LYS A 82 -13.11 10.68 -4.09
CA LYS A 82 -12.31 10.87 -5.29
C LYS A 82 -11.28 9.76 -5.47
N LEU A 83 -10.57 9.38 -4.41
CA LEU A 83 -9.63 8.26 -4.43
C LEU A 83 -10.32 6.94 -4.78
N GLN A 84 -11.48 6.66 -4.18
CA GLN A 84 -12.24 5.46 -4.52
C GLN A 84 -12.63 5.43 -6.01
N VAL A 85 -13.15 6.54 -6.53
CA VAL A 85 -13.51 6.67 -7.95
C VAL A 85 -12.29 6.47 -8.85
N LEU A 86 -11.14 7.04 -8.49
CA LEU A 86 -9.89 6.86 -9.23
C LEU A 86 -9.48 5.38 -9.27
N PHE A 87 -9.47 4.72 -8.12
CA PHE A 87 -9.07 3.32 -7.99
C PHE A 87 -10.00 2.39 -8.79
N ASP A 88 -11.31 2.60 -8.68
CA ASP A 88 -12.31 1.87 -9.44
C ASP A 88 -12.18 2.15 -10.95
N SER A 89 -11.83 3.38 -11.34
CA SER A 89 -11.60 3.76 -12.74
C SER A 89 -10.39 3.05 -13.33
N ILE A 90 -9.27 2.98 -12.60
CA ILE A 90 -8.07 2.24 -13.02
C ILE A 90 -8.40 0.76 -13.21
N GLY A 91 -9.10 0.15 -12.25
CA GLY A 91 -9.55 -1.24 -12.34
C GLY A 91 -10.42 -1.49 -13.57
N LYS A 92 -11.39 -0.60 -13.84
CA LYS A 92 -12.32 -0.71 -14.96
C LYS A 92 -11.64 -0.49 -16.32
N LYS A 93 -10.77 0.51 -16.45
CA LYS A 93 -10.07 0.82 -17.71
C LYS A 93 -9.07 -0.26 -18.11
N ASN A 94 -8.53 -0.97 -17.12
CA ASN A 94 -7.53 -2.02 -17.32
C ASN A 94 -8.13 -3.40 -16.99
N SER A 95 -9.44 -3.60 -17.21
CA SER A 95 -10.15 -4.83 -16.82
C SER A 95 -9.68 -6.10 -17.55
N THR A 96 -8.91 -5.94 -18.63
CA THR A 96 -8.22 -7.03 -19.33
C THR A 96 -6.90 -7.40 -18.66
N LEU A 97 -6.43 -6.66 -17.66
CA LEU A 97 -5.17 -6.87 -16.96
C LEU A 97 -5.38 -7.10 -15.46
N VAL A 98 -6.40 -6.45 -14.88
CA VAL A 98 -6.74 -6.50 -13.46
C VAL A 98 -8.22 -6.81 -13.23
N GLU A 99 -8.51 -7.32 -12.04
CA GLU A 99 -9.84 -7.63 -11.55
C GLU A 99 -10.04 -6.95 -10.18
N SER A 100 -11.11 -6.17 -10.02
CA SER A 100 -11.46 -5.56 -8.74
C SER A 100 -12.28 -6.52 -7.88
N ARG A 101 -11.96 -6.64 -6.59
CA ARG A 101 -12.64 -7.55 -5.64
C ARG A 101 -12.73 -6.91 -4.23
N VAL A 102 -13.48 -7.55 -3.32
CA VAL A 102 -13.65 -7.10 -1.92
C VAL A 102 -12.58 -7.70 -1.02
N SER A 103 -11.79 -6.85 -0.37
CA SER A 103 -10.57 -7.24 0.34
C SER A 103 -10.90 -8.10 1.57
N PRO A 104 -10.32 -9.30 1.68
CA PRO A 104 -10.52 -10.14 2.86
C PRO A 104 -9.85 -9.56 4.11
N HIS A 105 -8.92 -8.61 3.95
CA HIS A 105 -8.17 -8.02 5.06
C HIS A 105 -8.83 -6.76 5.64
N GLU A 106 -9.71 -6.09 4.89
CA GLU A 106 -10.31 -4.82 5.29
C GLU A 106 -11.81 -4.93 5.60
N GLY A 107 -12.38 -6.14 5.51
CA GLY A 107 -13.79 -6.46 5.76
C GLY A 107 -14.78 -5.87 4.73
N HIS A 108 -14.50 -4.66 4.23
CA HIS A 108 -15.36 -3.85 3.37
C HIS A 108 -14.58 -3.00 2.33
N GLY A 109 -13.24 -3.12 2.26
CA GLY A 109 -12.40 -2.34 1.35
C GLY A 109 -12.25 -2.96 -0.04
N THR A 110 -12.03 -2.14 -1.08
CA THR A 110 -11.77 -2.62 -2.46
C THR A 110 -10.28 -2.93 -2.65
N TYR A 111 -9.96 -4.00 -3.38
CA TYR A 111 -8.60 -4.31 -3.85
C TYR A 111 -8.56 -4.58 -5.36
N LEU A 112 -7.38 -4.42 -5.95
CA LEU A 112 -7.07 -4.83 -7.32
C LEU A 112 -6.27 -6.13 -7.28
N ALA A 113 -6.83 -7.16 -7.91
CA ALA A 113 -6.15 -8.42 -8.21
C ALA A 113 -5.60 -8.35 -9.64
N TYR A 114 -4.43 -8.93 -9.90
CA TYR A 114 -3.85 -8.97 -11.25
C TYR A 114 -4.22 -10.27 -11.94
N THR A 115 -4.89 -10.18 -13.09
CA THR A 115 -5.52 -11.33 -13.75
C THR A 115 -4.50 -12.29 -14.38
N PHE A 116 -3.33 -11.79 -14.81
CA PHE A 116 -2.43 -12.55 -15.69
C PHE A 116 -1.09 -13.01 -15.09
N ILE A 117 -0.64 -12.43 -13.97
CA ILE A 117 0.76 -12.63 -13.55
C ILE A 117 0.90 -13.54 -12.32
N LEU A 118 0.02 -13.46 -11.32
CA LEU A 118 0.21 -14.16 -10.04
C LEU A 118 -1.09 -14.69 -9.41
N PRO A 119 -1.52 -15.93 -9.73
CA PRO A 119 -2.63 -16.58 -9.01
C PRO A 119 -2.37 -16.76 -7.50
N SER A 120 -1.12 -16.59 -7.03
CA SER A 120 -0.71 -16.74 -5.63
C SER A 120 -0.49 -15.44 -4.85
N LEU A 121 -0.54 -14.26 -5.49
CA LEU A 121 -0.46 -12.95 -4.80
C LEU A 121 -1.71 -12.06 -4.98
N PRO A 122 -2.94 -12.61 -4.97
CA PRO A 122 -4.13 -11.88 -5.39
C PRO A 122 -4.52 -10.69 -4.50
N HIS A 123 -3.92 -10.50 -3.31
CA HIS A 123 -4.44 -9.55 -2.30
C HIS A 123 -3.46 -8.44 -1.91
N MET A 124 -2.46 -8.15 -2.74
CA MET A 124 -1.43 -7.17 -2.39
C MET A 124 -1.96 -5.73 -2.50
N ASN A 125 -2.63 -5.36 -3.58
CA ASN A 125 -2.91 -3.94 -3.83
C ASN A 125 -4.32 -3.55 -3.41
N HIS A 126 -4.44 -2.80 -2.32
CA HIS A 126 -5.72 -2.45 -1.73
C HIS A 126 -5.68 -1.08 -1.05
N ILE A 127 -6.86 -0.49 -0.90
CA ILE A 127 -7.05 0.75 -0.14
C ILE A 127 -7.47 0.39 1.28
N HIS A 128 -6.79 0.97 2.27
CA HIS A 128 -7.21 0.91 3.66
C HIS A 128 -8.48 1.74 3.87
N THR A 129 -9.51 1.12 4.44
CA THR A 129 -10.81 1.78 4.61
C THR A 129 -10.75 3.04 5.50
N PRO A 130 -10.03 3.03 6.65
CA PRO A 130 -10.07 4.14 7.60
C PRO A 130 -9.29 5.38 7.12
N ASP A 131 -8.02 5.20 6.76
CA ASP A 131 -7.07 6.28 6.51
C ASP A 131 -6.73 6.47 5.02
N ARG A 132 -7.20 5.55 4.16
CA ARG A 132 -7.02 5.59 2.70
C ARG A 132 -5.58 5.60 2.21
N SER A 133 -4.61 5.25 3.05
CA SER A 133 -3.35 4.73 2.52
C SER A 133 -3.61 3.45 1.73
N LEU A 134 -2.69 3.11 0.85
CA LEU A 134 -2.86 2.04 -0.11
C LEU A 134 -1.59 1.23 -0.28
N HIS A 135 -1.77 -0.06 -0.50
CA HIS A 135 -0.67 -0.95 -0.80
C HIS A 135 -0.47 -1.10 -2.31
N VAL A 136 0.80 -1.08 -2.73
CA VAL A 136 1.24 -1.22 -4.13
C VAL A 136 2.51 -2.07 -4.22
N VAL A 137 2.80 -2.56 -5.42
CA VAL A 137 4.03 -3.26 -5.80
C VAL A 137 4.63 -2.54 -7.02
N LEU A 138 5.71 -1.80 -6.82
CA LEU A 138 6.36 -1.01 -7.86
C LEU A 138 7.67 -1.63 -8.30
N ALA A 139 8.24 -1.20 -9.44
CA ALA A 139 9.61 -1.58 -9.74
C ALA A 139 10.58 -1.06 -8.65
N PRO A 140 11.72 -1.72 -8.40
CA PRO A 140 12.65 -1.31 -7.33
C PRO A 140 13.09 0.15 -7.40
N GLN A 141 13.34 0.70 -8.59
CA GLN A 141 13.73 2.11 -8.76
C GLN A 141 12.57 3.07 -8.46
N ASP A 142 11.35 2.70 -8.81
CA ASP A 142 10.16 3.48 -8.47
C ASP A 142 9.89 3.42 -6.95
N CYS A 143 10.15 2.27 -6.32
CA CYS A 143 10.07 2.14 -4.86
C CYS A 143 11.00 3.13 -4.17
N LYS A 144 12.26 3.19 -4.62
CA LYS A 144 13.26 4.13 -4.12
C LYS A 144 12.73 5.56 -4.25
N GLN A 145 12.31 5.94 -5.45
CA GLN A 145 11.83 7.30 -5.74
C GLN A 145 10.64 7.68 -4.85
N VAL A 146 9.63 6.81 -4.73
CA VAL A 146 8.46 7.03 -3.88
C VAL A 146 8.84 7.24 -2.41
N ILE A 147 9.77 6.42 -1.89
CA ILE A 147 10.24 6.53 -0.52
C ILE A 147 11.03 7.81 -0.33
N GLU A 148 12.01 8.12 -1.19
CA GLU A 148 12.87 9.31 -1.06
C GLU A 148 12.06 10.60 -1.16
N LYS A 149 11.10 10.65 -2.09
CA LYS A 149 10.20 11.79 -2.30
C LYS A 149 9.08 11.88 -1.26
N GLY A 150 9.00 10.93 -0.32
CA GLY A 150 8.10 11.02 0.84
C GLY A 150 6.64 10.66 0.55
N TRP A 151 6.36 9.94 -0.53
CA TRP A 151 5.01 9.50 -0.91
C TRP A 151 4.55 8.23 -0.22
N GLY A 152 5.48 7.44 0.31
CA GLY A 152 5.16 6.21 1.01
C GLY A 152 6.34 5.64 1.75
N GLU A 153 6.07 4.50 2.39
CA GLU A 153 7.04 3.73 3.15
C GLU A 153 6.95 2.27 2.79
N ARG A 154 8.06 1.57 2.97
CA ARG A 154 8.12 0.13 2.81
C ARG A 154 7.25 -0.54 3.87
N HIS A 155 6.46 -1.52 3.46
CA HIS A 155 5.75 -2.34 4.45
C HIS A 155 6.76 -3.15 5.28
N PRO A 156 6.60 -3.29 6.61
CA PRO A 156 7.59 -3.94 7.46
C PRO A 156 7.95 -5.37 7.02
N PHE A 157 7.01 -6.10 6.41
CA PHE A 157 7.22 -7.47 5.95
C PHE A 157 7.62 -7.61 4.47
N SER A 158 7.94 -6.52 3.78
CA SER A 158 8.37 -6.60 2.37
C SER A 158 9.64 -7.46 2.25
N GLY A 159 9.57 -8.50 1.42
CA GLY A 159 10.64 -9.50 1.26
C GLY A 159 10.78 -10.48 2.44
N ALA A 160 9.89 -10.47 3.43
CA ALA A 160 9.92 -11.37 4.58
C ALA A 160 9.30 -12.75 4.29
N ARG A 161 9.70 -13.38 3.16
CA ARG A 161 9.11 -14.61 2.59
C ARG A 161 8.95 -15.80 3.57
N ARG A 162 9.71 -15.84 4.65
CA ARG A 162 9.64 -16.90 5.68
C ARG A 162 8.49 -16.72 6.69
N VAL A 163 7.88 -15.53 6.76
CA VAL A 163 6.82 -15.19 7.72
C VAL A 163 5.55 -14.81 6.97
N ILE A 164 5.65 -13.86 6.04
CA ILE A 164 4.56 -13.46 5.15
C ILE A 164 5.14 -13.35 3.74
N SER A 165 4.51 -14.02 2.77
CA SER A 165 4.98 -14.04 1.39
C SER A 165 4.67 -12.73 0.65
N LEU A 166 5.28 -11.62 1.08
CA LEU A 166 5.20 -10.33 0.39
C LEU A 166 6.41 -10.13 -0.54
N PRO A 167 6.22 -9.53 -1.73
CA PRO A 167 7.33 -9.11 -2.58
C PRO A 167 8.20 -8.08 -1.85
N LYS A 168 9.46 -7.94 -2.27
CA LYS A 168 10.38 -6.98 -1.63
C LYS A 168 10.03 -5.54 -1.98
N GLU A 169 9.28 -5.35 -3.05
CA GLU A 169 8.77 -4.14 -3.68
C GLU A 169 7.43 -3.66 -3.09
N TYR A 170 6.90 -4.35 -2.09
CA TYR A 170 5.62 -4.01 -1.50
C TYR A 170 5.72 -2.74 -0.64
N LEU A 171 4.97 -1.70 -0.99
CA LEU A 171 4.95 -0.41 -0.29
C LEU A 171 3.57 -0.09 0.25
N MET A 172 3.53 0.82 1.22
CA MET A 172 2.34 1.58 1.58
C MET A 172 2.52 3.03 1.11
N ILE A 173 1.57 3.53 0.34
CA ILE A 173 1.48 4.91 -0.12
C ILE A 173 0.48 5.64 0.77
N TYR A 174 0.80 6.87 1.15
CA TYR A 174 -0.08 7.66 2.01
C TYR A 174 -1.35 8.10 1.27
N GLY A 175 -2.44 8.28 2.01
CA GLY A 175 -3.68 8.83 1.46
C GLY A 175 -3.48 10.28 0.95
N PRO A 176 -4.13 10.67 -0.16
CA PRO A 176 -3.98 12.02 -0.73
C PRO A 176 -4.71 13.04 0.11
N ARG A 177 -4.16 14.26 0.22
CA ARG A 177 -4.80 15.38 0.94
C ARG A 177 -5.61 16.30 0.03
N ASP A 178 -5.22 16.39 -1.24
CA ASP A 178 -5.84 17.25 -2.25
C ASP A 178 -5.67 16.66 -3.65
N ASP A 179 -6.18 17.38 -4.65
CA ASP A 179 -6.20 16.94 -6.05
C ASP A 179 -4.80 16.84 -6.66
N GLU A 180 -3.83 17.62 -6.18
CA GLU A 180 -2.44 17.50 -6.62
C GLU A 180 -1.83 16.18 -6.15
N GLU A 181 -2.03 15.83 -4.87
CA GLU A 181 -1.59 14.53 -4.35
C GLU A 181 -2.32 13.36 -5.02
N LEU A 182 -3.62 13.51 -5.29
CA LEU A 182 -4.40 12.50 -5.98
C LEU A 182 -3.85 12.20 -7.38
N ALA A 183 -3.41 13.24 -8.12
CA ALA A 183 -2.80 13.08 -9.43
C ALA A 183 -1.46 12.32 -9.37
N ILE A 184 -0.67 12.50 -8.31
CA ILE A 184 0.56 11.72 -8.11
C ILE A 184 0.23 10.26 -7.75
N ILE A 185 -0.78 10.04 -6.91
CA ILE A 185 -1.25 8.68 -6.59
C ILE A 185 -1.78 7.96 -7.83
N GLU A 186 -2.49 8.64 -8.75
CA GLU A 186 -2.89 8.06 -10.03
C GLU A 186 -1.67 7.55 -10.82
N ARG A 187 -0.60 8.36 -10.90
CA ARG A 187 0.64 7.96 -11.59
C ARG A 187 1.29 6.75 -10.93
N ILE A 188 1.33 6.71 -9.60
CA ILE A 188 1.86 5.57 -8.84
C ILE A 188 1.03 4.31 -9.10
N LEU A 189 -0.30 4.41 -9.07
CA LEU A 189 -1.19 3.26 -9.35
C LEU A 189 -1.04 2.75 -10.79
N LYS A 190 -0.86 3.63 -11.77
CA LYS A 190 -0.58 3.22 -13.15
C LYS A 190 0.78 2.52 -13.28
N ALA A 191 1.80 3.03 -12.59
CA ALA A 191 3.12 2.40 -12.55
C ALA A 191 3.05 1.02 -11.88
N ASP A 192 2.29 0.89 -10.81
CA ASP A 192 2.01 -0.38 -10.12
C ASP A 192 1.34 -1.39 -11.05
N VAL A 193 0.23 -1.02 -11.69
CA VAL A 193 -0.44 -1.90 -12.66
C VAL A 193 0.50 -2.25 -13.82
N GLY A 194 1.22 -1.26 -14.36
CA GLY A 194 2.13 -1.48 -15.48
C GLY A 194 3.25 -2.44 -15.12
N HIS A 195 3.89 -2.25 -13.97
CA HIS A 195 4.94 -3.14 -13.46
C HIS A 195 4.40 -4.56 -13.21
N MET A 196 3.28 -4.67 -12.50
CA MET A 196 2.68 -5.95 -12.12
C MET A 196 2.07 -6.73 -13.29
N THR A 197 1.84 -6.07 -14.43
CA THR A 197 1.30 -6.68 -15.65
C THR A 197 2.30 -6.69 -16.79
N ASN A 198 3.50 -6.14 -16.57
CA ASN A 198 4.51 -5.86 -17.59
C ASN A 198 3.92 -5.15 -18.84
N ASN A 199 3.02 -4.19 -18.64
CA ASN A 199 2.32 -3.48 -19.71
C ASN A 199 2.48 -1.96 -19.60
N ARG A 200 3.07 -1.34 -20.63
CA ARG A 200 3.41 0.09 -20.66
C ARG A 200 2.23 0.99 -21.06
N GLU A 201 1.14 0.40 -21.54
CA GLU A 201 -0.03 1.10 -22.09
C GLU A 201 -1.19 1.22 -21.08
N VAL A 202 -0.92 1.10 -19.78
CA VAL A 202 -1.93 1.24 -18.72
C VAL A 202 -2.55 2.65 -18.75
N ILE A 203 -3.88 2.72 -18.78
CA ILE A 203 -4.67 3.96 -18.97
C ILE A 203 -5.46 4.34 -17.72
#